data_AF-A0A7C7EPX2-F1
#
_entry.id   AF-A0A7C7EPX2-F1
#
_cell.length_a   1.000
_cell.length_b   1.000
_cell.length_c   1.000
_cell.angle_alpha   90.00
_cell.angle_beta   90.00
_cell.angle_gamma   90.00
#
_symmetry.space_group_name_H-M   'P 1'
#
loop_
_entity.id
_entity.type
_entity.pdbx_description
1 polymer ?
#
loop_
_entity_poly.entity_id
_entity_poly.type
_entity_poly.pdbx_seq_one_letter_code
_entity_poly.pdbx_strand_id
1 'polypeptide(L)'
;MIDDKPSAEGLVRYVQACMHTPHIYLWDACGQYLTDEVLDYLIEKNKDWYTEERIAIRRSLCGRNIRGWDCIGLIKSYVWHDYSQLNTDYYRAESDFCTRTLIEQDLEKGDIKTLPEIPGLVLWKKGHVGVYIGNNQVIECTIRNPKTGKHELVGGIIQSDLSDVEWTTWLKYPGIEY
;
A
#
# COMPACT_ATOMS: atom_id res chain seq x y z
N MET A 1 17.60 -23.54 0.86
CA MET A 1 17.46 -22.10 1.09
C MET A 1 16.18 -21.93 1.86
N ILE A 2 16.16 -21.15 2.93
CA ILE A 2 14.96 -20.98 3.74
C ILE A 2 13.95 -20.21 2.88
N ASP A 3 12.95 -20.93 2.35
CA ASP A 3 11.73 -20.35 1.79
C ASP A 3 10.94 -19.75 2.97
N ASP A 4 11.37 -18.59 3.46
CA ASP A 4 10.59 -17.85 4.45
C ASP A 4 9.39 -17.27 3.73
N LYS A 5 8.26 -17.98 3.82
CA LYS A 5 6.97 -17.48 3.36
C LYS A 5 6.67 -16.11 4.00
N PRO A 6 5.94 -15.22 3.30
CA PRO A 6 5.53 -13.94 3.89
C PRO A 6 4.81 -14.15 5.23
N SER A 7 5.29 -13.49 6.27
CA SER A 7 4.66 -13.49 7.60
C SER A 7 4.12 -12.12 7.98
N ALA A 8 3.19 -12.07 8.93
CA ALA A 8 2.58 -10.85 9.44
C ALA A 8 3.63 -9.92 10.08
N GLU A 9 4.54 -10.49 10.86
CA GLU A 9 5.67 -9.77 11.44
C GLU A 9 6.60 -9.21 10.35
N GLY A 10 6.87 -9.98 9.30
CA GLY A 10 7.68 -9.52 8.18
C GLY A 10 7.00 -8.39 7.39
N LEU A 11 5.66 -8.41 7.25
CA LEU A 11 4.91 -7.31 6.64
C LEU A 11 5.09 -6.03 7.45
N VAL A 12 4.98 -6.11 8.78
CA VAL A 12 5.19 -4.96 9.68
C VAL A 12 6.59 -4.38 9.49
N ARG A 13 7.63 -5.22 9.54
CA ARG A 13 9.02 -4.78 9.32
C ARG A 13 9.20 -4.14 7.94
N TYR A 14 8.56 -4.72 6.91
CA TYR A 14 8.65 -4.23 5.54
C TYR A 14 8.02 -2.83 5.38
N VAL A 15 6.80 -2.62 5.87
CA VAL A 15 6.14 -1.31 5.72
C VAL A 15 6.83 -0.22 6.53
N GLN A 16 7.36 -0.57 7.70
CA GLN A 16 8.21 0.32 8.51
C GLN A 16 9.48 0.70 7.75
N ALA A 17 10.17 -0.27 7.13
CA ALA A 17 11.36 0.00 6.33
C ALA A 17 11.04 0.92 5.14
N CYS A 18 9.96 0.65 4.40
CA CYS A 18 9.56 1.46 3.24
C CYS A 18 9.26 2.92 3.64
N MET A 19 8.57 3.13 4.77
CA MET A 19 8.28 4.47 5.30
C MET A 19 9.55 5.30 5.55
N HIS A 20 10.68 4.66 5.85
CA HIS A 20 11.97 5.32 6.08
C HIS A 20 12.84 5.49 4.82
N THR A 21 12.33 5.15 3.64
CA THR A 21 13.00 5.39 2.34
C THR A 21 12.38 6.56 1.60
N PRO A 22 13.07 7.19 0.62
CA PRO A 22 12.44 8.19 -0.25
C PRO A 22 11.26 7.59 -1.05
N HIS A 23 10.05 8.08 -0.78
CA HIS A 23 8.84 7.52 -1.35
C HIS A 23 7.76 8.59 -1.63
N ILE A 24 6.79 8.26 -2.48
CA ILE A 24 5.59 9.07 -2.75
C ILE A 24 4.35 8.19 -2.98
N TYR A 25 3.16 8.79 -2.97
CA TYR A 25 1.95 8.11 -3.43
C TYR A 25 1.82 8.16 -4.96
N LEU A 26 1.73 6.98 -5.57
CA LEU A 26 1.43 6.78 -6.98
C LEU A 26 0.26 5.81 -7.11
N TRP A 27 -0.86 6.29 -7.65
CA TRP A 27 -2.03 5.45 -7.91
C TRP A 27 -1.65 4.31 -8.85
N ASP A 28 -1.98 3.06 -8.46
CA ASP A 28 -1.74 1.83 -9.22
C ASP A 28 -0.26 1.38 -9.27
N ALA A 29 0.58 1.91 -8.37
CA ALA A 29 1.98 1.50 -8.24
C ALA A 29 2.20 0.50 -7.09
N CYS A 30 3.19 -0.38 -7.26
CA CYS A 30 3.56 -1.46 -6.34
C CYS A 30 5.05 -1.39 -5.95
N GLY A 31 5.61 -0.18 -5.81
CA GLY A 31 6.97 0.04 -5.32
C GLY A 31 8.02 0.29 -6.39
N GLN A 32 7.63 0.47 -7.64
CA GLN A 32 8.55 0.78 -8.72
C GLN A 32 9.29 2.10 -8.42
N TYR A 33 10.52 2.22 -8.94
CA TYR A 33 11.18 3.52 -9.00
C TYR A 33 10.39 4.44 -9.92
N LEU A 34 10.23 5.70 -9.50
CA LEU A 34 9.59 6.72 -10.29
C LEU A 34 10.55 7.15 -11.42
N THR A 35 10.33 6.60 -12.61
CA THR A 35 10.93 7.05 -13.87
C THR A 35 9.85 7.67 -14.76
N ASP A 36 10.29 8.35 -15.82
CA ASP A 36 9.37 8.92 -16.81
C ASP A 36 8.51 7.83 -17.46
N GLU A 37 9.08 6.67 -17.77
CA GLU A 37 8.38 5.54 -18.39
C GLU A 37 7.32 4.94 -17.46
N VAL A 38 7.64 4.79 -16.17
CA VAL A 38 6.68 4.33 -15.16
C VAL A 38 5.55 5.34 -15.00
N LEU A 39 5.87 6.64 -14.95
CA LEU A 39 4.86 7.68 -14.82
C LEU A 39 3.94 7.74 -16.05
N ASP A 40 4.48 7.67 -17.26
CA ASP A 40 3.71 7.68 -18.50
C ASP A 40 2.75 6.48 -18.59
N TYR A 41 3.22 5.29 -18.19
CA TYR A 41 2.38 4.11 -18.10
C TYR A 41 1.19 4.31 -17.13
N LEU A 42 1.45 4.86 -15.94
CA LEU A 42 0.41 5.08 -14.93
C LEU A 42 -0.59 6.17 -15.36
N ILE A 43 -0.13 7.23 -16.05
CA ILE A 43 -0.98 8.28 -16.61
C ILE A 43 -1.94 7.70 -17.64
N GLU A 44 -1.45 6.89 -18.59
CA GLU A 44 -2.29 6.31 -19.64
C GLU A 44 -3.36 5.39 -19.04
N LYS A 45 -3.01 4.62 -18.00
CA LYS A 45 -3.91 3.70 -17.31
C LYS A 45 -4.98 4.42 -16.47
N ASN A 46 -4.66 5.58 -15.89
CA ASN A 46 -5.48 6.26 -14.88
C ASN A 46 -5.64 7.78 -15.15
N LYS A 47 -6.01 8.16 -16.38
CA LYS A 47 -6.06 9.55 -16.85
C LYS A 47 -6.82 10.50 -15.93
N ASP A 48 -7.96 10.07 -15.37
CA ASP A 48 -8.79 10.90 -14.49
C ASP A 48 -8.10 11.24 -13.16
N TRP A 49 -7.22 10.37 -12.68
CA TRP A 49 -6.51 10.60 -11.42
C TRP A 49 -5.27 11.46 -11.64
N TYR A 50 -4.55 11.30 -12.73
CA TYR A 50 -3.34 12.05 -13.05
C TYR A 50 -3.67 13.40 -13.72
N THR A 51 -4.12 14.37 -12.92
CA THR A 51 -4.30 15.76 -13.36
C THR A 51 -2.97 16.43 -13.74
N GLU A 52 -3.02 17.52 -14.50
CA GLU A 52 -1.82 18.28 -14.90
C GLU A 52 -0.91 18.65 -13.71
N GLU A 53 -1.49 19.10 -12.60
CA GLU A 53 -0.76 19.44 -11.38
C GLU A 53 -0.07 18.22 -10.75
N ARG A 54 -0.79 17.08 -10.69
CA ARG A 54 -0.23 15.83 -10.17
C ARG A 54 0.89 15.31 -11.04
N ILE A 55 0.74 15.41 -12.37
CA ILE A 55 1.76 15.02 -13.35
C ILE A 55 2.99 15.91 -13.19
N ALA A 56 2.84 17.24 -13.15
CA ALA A 56 3.96 18.17 -13.09
C ALA A 56 4.87 17.92 -11.88
N ILE A 57 4.29 17.72 -10.68
CA ILE A 57 5.07 17.42 -9.48
C ILE A 57 5.77 16.06 -9.61
N ARG A 58 5.08 15.02 -10.08
CA ARG A 58 5.67 13.67 -10.23
C ARG A 58 6.77 13.65 -11.28
N ARG A 59 6.60 14.36 -12.39
CA ARG A 59 7.61 14.55 -13.43
C ARG A 59 8.88 15.19 -12.86
N SER A 60 8.75 16.19 -11.99
CA SER A 60 9.89 16.83 -11.32
C SER A 60 10.66 15.91 -10.35
N LEU A 61 10.07 14.77 -9.99
CA LEU A 61 10.63 13.78 -9.08
C LEU A 61 11.19 12.55 -9.81
N CYS A 62 10.94 12.40 -11.11
CA CYS A 62 11.42 11.28 -11.91
C CYS A 62 12.96 11.19 -11.90
N GLY A 63 13.49 9.97 -11.81
CA GLY A 63 14.93 9.70 -11.81
C GLY A 63 15.67 10.06 -10.51
N ARG A 64 14.97 10.50 -9.46
CA ARG A 64 15.58 10.95 -8.19
C ARG A 64 15.69 9.85 -7.12
N ASN A 65 15.71 8.58 -7.54
CA ASN A 65 15.77 7.42 -6.64
C ASN A 65 14.60 7.38 -5.62
N ILE A 66 13.41 7.79 -6.07
CA ILE A 66 12.16 7.78 -5.29
C ILE A 66 11.33 6.59 -5.74
N ARG A 67 10.69 5.89 -4.80
CA ARG A 67 9.78 4.78 -5.08
C ARG A 67 8.33 5.19 -4.86
N GLY A 68 7.41 4.55 -5.58
CA GLY A 68 5.99 4.88 -5.50
C GLY A 68 5.10 3.69 -5.19
N TRP A 69 4.11 3.89 -4.33
CA TRP A 69 3.09 2.90 -4.02
C TRP A 69 1.71 3.55 -3.99
N ASP A 70 0.67 2.74 -4.16
CA ASP A 70 -0.63 3.03 -3.56
C ASP A 70 -0.83 2.19 -2.28
N CYS A 71 -2.00 2.34 -1.66
CA CYS A 71 -2.31 1.67 -0.40
C CYS A 71 -2.17 0.13 -0.45
N ILE A 72 -2.70 -0.52 -1.49
CA ILE A 72 -2.67 -1.99 -1.59
C ILE A 72 -1.39 -2.48 -2.26
N GLY A 73 -0.80 -1.67 -3.15
CA GLY A 73 0.50 -1.89 -3.76
C GLY A 73 1.60 -1.99 -2.73
N LEU A 74 1.51 -1.25 -1.61
CA LEU A 74 2.43 -1.40 -0.48
C LEU A 74 2.40 -2.82 0.09
N ILE A 75 1.22 -3.41 0.28
CA ILE A 75 1.08 -4.78 0.79
C ILE A 75 1.49 -5.81 -0.27
N LYS A 76 1.05 -5.64 -1.51
CA LYS A 76 1.40 -6.53 -2.64
C LYS A 76 2.90 -6.64 -2.84
N SER A 77 3.61 -5.52 -2.79
CA SER A 77 5.07 -5.49 -2.99
C SER A 77 5.83 -6.32 -1.95
N TYR A 78 5.27 -6.51 -0.76
CA TYR A 78 5.81 -7.44 0.23
C TYR A 78 5.50 -8.90 -0.16
N VAL A 79 4.23 -9.21 -0.42
CA VAL A 79 3.77 -10.58 -0.68
C VAL A 79 4.37 -11.16 -1.96
N TRP A 80 4.61 -10.32 -2.97
CA TRP A 80 5.20 -10.74 -4.24
C TRP A 80 6.72 -10.75 -4.24
N HIS A 81 7.37 -10.37 -3.13
CA HIS A 81 8.83 -10.25 -3.02
C HIS A 81 9.48 -9.44 -4.15
N ASP A 82 8.70 -8.59 -4.83
CA ASP A 82 9.16 -7.70 -5.88
C ASP A 82 8.38 -6.39 -5.84
N TYR A 83 9.10 -5.34 -6.19
CA TYR A 83 8.60 -3.98 -6.25
C TYR A 83 7.98 -3.65 -7.62
N SER A 84 7.60 -4.66 -8.42
CA SER A 84 7.06 -4.44 -9.75
C SER A 84 6.14 -5.58 -10.20
N GLN A 85 5.16 -5.25 -11.04
CA GLN A 85 4.35 -6.24 -11.76
C GLN A 85 5.13 -6.96 -12.89
N LEU A 86 6.42 -6.66 -13.07
CA LEU A 86 7.24 -7.21 -14.16
C LEU A 86 8.04 -8.45 -13.76
N ASN A 87 8.09 -8.79 -12.47
CA ASN A 87 8.64 -10.06 -12.02
C ASN A 87 7.56 -11.15 -12.11
N THR A 88 7.63 -11.93 -13.18
CA THR A 88 6.65 -12.98 -13.51
C THR A 88 6.77 -14.23 -12.64
N ASP A 89 7.81 -14.35 -11.82
CA ASP A 89 8.04 -15.56 -11.01
C ASP A 89 7.08 -15.63 -9.81
N TYR A 90 6.63 -14.48 -9.31
CA TYR A 90 5.74 -14.38 -8.14
C TYR A 90 4.39 -13.73 -8.45
N TYR A 91 4.27 -13.00 -9.57
CA TYR A 91 2.97 -12.45 -9.98
C TYR A 91 2.01 -13.56 -10.39
N ARG A 92 0.83 -13.55 -9.77
CA ARG A 92 -0.32 -14.36 -10.19
C ARG A 92 -1.54 -13.47 -10.29
N ALA A 93 -2.20 -13.46 -11.45
CA ALA A 93 -3.37 -12.62 -11.70
C ALA A 93 -4.49 -12.88 -10.68
N GLU A 94 -4.65 -14.13 -10.25
CA GLU A 94 -5.58 -14.54 -9.20
C GLU A 94 -5.28 -13.96 -7.81
N SER A 95 -4.06 -13.44 -7.58
CA SER A 95 -3.65 -12.77 -6.34
C SER A 95 -3.57 -11.24 -6.48
N ASP A 96 -3.87 -10.70 -7.66
CA ASP A 96 -3.80 -9.27 -7.97
C ASP A 96 -5.10 -8.55 -7.55
N PHE A 97 -5.30 -8.45 -6.25
CA PHE A 97 -6.51 -7.83 -5.71
C PHE A 97 -6.41 -6.31 -5.69
N CYS A 98 -7.42 -5.58 -6.16
CA CYS A 98 -7.61 -4.20 -5.73
C CYS A 98 -8.35 -4.16 -4.37
N THR A 99 -8.46 -2.99 -3.75
CA THR A 99 -9.14 -2.85 -2.45
C THR A 99 -10.60 -3.34 -2.48
N ARG A 100 -11.26 -3.25 -3.65
CA ARG A 100 -12.63 -3.77 -3.86
C ARG A 100 -12.65 -5.30 -3.90
N THR A 101 -11.81 -5.92 -4.72
CA THR A 101 -11.83 -7.38 -4.88
C THR A 101 -11.26 -8.10 -3.66
N LEU A 102 -10.36 -7.45 -2.90
CA LEU A 102 -9.82 -7.97 -1.64
C LEU A 102 -10.91 -8.21 -0.60
N ILE A 103 -11.79 -7.23 -0.38
CA ILE A 103 -12.81 -7.32 0.68
C ILE A 103 -13.90 -8.36 0.36
N GLU A 104 -14.09 -8.68 -0.91
CA GLU A 104 -15.03 -9.69 -1.41
C GLU A 104 -14.52 -11.13 -1.23
N GLN A 105 -13.21 -11.32 -0.98
CA GLN A 105 -12.63 -12.65 -0.76
C GLN A 105 -13.17 -13.30 0.52
N ASP A 106 -13.24 -14.63 0.51
CA ASP A 106 -13.57 -15.46 1.68
C ASP A 106 -12.33 -15.60 2.58
N LEU A 107 -12.07 -14.56 3.36
CA LEU A 107 -10.93 -14.44 4.26
C LEU A 107 -11.39 -14.37 5.71
N GLU A 108 -10.49 -14.76 6.61
CA GLU A 108 -10.67 -14.43 8.02
C GLU A 108 -10.63 -12.90 8.18
N LYS A 109 -11.79 -12.33 8.55
CA LYS A 109 -12.02 -10.90 8.69
C LYS A 109 -13.09 -10.62 9.74
N GLY A 110 -13.11 -9.41 10.27
CA GLY A 110 -14.08 -9.00 11.28
C GLY A 110 -14.29 -7.49 11.33
N ASP A 111 -15.29 -7.08 12.12
CA ASP A 111 -15.58 -5.66 12.37
C ASP A 111 -14.36 -5.00 13.06
N ILE A 112 -14.04 -3.77 12.69
CA ILE A 112 -12.92 -3.03 13.30
C ILE A 112 -13.01 -2.94 14.83
N LYS A 113 -14.24 -2.96 15.39
CA LYS A 113 -14.48 -2.93 16.84
C LYS A 113 -13.98 -4.17 17.57
N THR A 114 -13.75 -5.27 16.84
CA THR A 114 -13.19 -6.52 17.36
C THR A 114 -11.78 -6.77 16.87
N LEU A 115 -11.05 -5.71 16.42
CA LEU A 115 -9.66 -5.79 16.00
C LEU A 115 -8.81 -6.50 17.08
N PRO A 116 -8.25 -7.68 16.79
CA PRO A 116 -7.34 -8.33 17.73
C PRO A 116 -5.97 -7.64 17.71
N GLU A 117 -5.22 -7.77 18.80
CA GLU A 117 -3.85 -7.25 18.91
C GLU A 117 -2.87 -8.16 18.15
N ILE A 118 -3.02 -8.20 16.83
CA ILE A 118 -2.20 -8.99 15.90
C ILE A 118 -1.63 -8.02 14.85
N PRO A 119 -0.39 -7.55 15.03
CA PRO A 119 0.31 -6.77 14.01
C PRO A 119 0.41 -7.51 12.67
N GLY A 120 0.32 -6.78 11.57
CA GLY A 120 0.31 -7.30 10.19
C GLY A 120 -1.09 -7.54 9.62
N LEU A 121 -2.15 -7.38 10.42
CA LEU A 121 -3.52 -7.38 9.89
C LEU A 121 -3.72 -6.21 8.93
N VAL A 122 -4.49 -6.44 7.86
CA VAL A 122 -4.87 -5.38 6.93
C VAL A 122 -6.17 -4.76 7.41
N LEU A 123 -6.16 -3.45 7.61
CA LEU A 123 -7.34 -2.66 7.90
C LEU A 123 -7.91 -2.13 6.60
N TRP A 124 -9.23 -2.16 6.48
CA TRP A 124 -9.94 -1.77 5.28
C TRP A 124 -11.05 -0.78 5.62
N LYS A 125 -11.19 0.21 4.74
CA LYS A 125 -12.41 0.99 4.55
C LYS A 125 -12.69 1.07 3.05
N LYS A 126 -13.86 1.56 2.65
CA LYS A 126 -14.22 1.68 1.24
C LYS A 126 -13.11 2.38 0.43
N GLY A 127 -12.49 1.60 -0.46
CA GLY A 127 -11.47 2.07 -1.41
C GLY A 127 -10.04 2.21 -0.86
N HIS A 128 -9.79 1.87 0.41
CA HIS A 128 -8.48 2.13 1.04
C HIS A 128 -8.09 1.04 2.05
N VAL A 129 -6.79 0.78 2.16
CA VAL A 129 -6.22 -0.19 3.10
C VAL A 129 -5.01 0.37 3.85
N GLY A 130 -4.74 -0.18 5.03
CA GLY A 130 -3.55 0.06 5.83
C GLY A 130 -3.11 -1.20 6.56
N VAL A 131 -1.89 -1.21 7.09
CA VAL A 131 -1.34 -2.33 7.87
C VAL A 131 -1.35 -1.94 9.35
N TYR A 132 -2.07 -2.70 10.16
CA TYR A 132 -2.03 -2.56 11.61
C TYR A 132 -0.65 -2.98 12.12
N ILE A 133 0.04 -2.11 12.88
CA ILE A 133 1.39 -2.41 13.39
C ILE A 133 1.42 -2.61 14.92
N GLY A 134 0.24 -2.80 15.53
CA GLY A 134 0.08 -2.91 16.99
C GLY A 134 -0.08 -1.56 17.68
N ASN A 135 -0.46 -1.58 18.96
CA ASN A 135 -0.59 -0.40 19.82
C ASN A 135 -1.45 0.72 19.23
N ASN A 136 -2.57 0.39 18.58
CA ASN A 136 -3.44 1.35 17.89
C ASN A 136 -2.72 2.19 16.81
N GLN A 137 -1.67 1.66 16.19
CA GLN A 137 -0.95 2.34 15.11
C GLN A 137 -1.16 1.62 13.77
N VAL A 138 -1.20 2.40 12.69
CA VAL A 138 -1.41 1.91 11.33
C VAL A 138 -0.40 2.55 10.40
N ILE A 139 0.19 1.78 9.49
CA ILE A 139 0.98 2.30 8.36
C ILE A 139 0.17 2.14 7.07
N GLU A 140 0.08 3.21 6.28
CA GLU A 140 -0.66 3.23 5.03
C GLU A 140 0.03 4.12 3.99
N CYS A 141 -0.18 3.83 2.71
CA CYS A 141 0.24 4.73 1.63
C CYS A 141 -0.95 5.56 1.14
N THR A 142 -0.88 6.88 1.25
CA THR A 142 -2.02 7.77 1.05
C THR A 142 -1.59 9.19 0.69
N ILE A 143 -2.51 9.96 0.11
CA ILE A 143 -2.34 11.41 -0.06
C ILE A 143 -2.80 12.22 1.15
N ARG A 144 -3.37 11.59 2.17
CA ARG A 144 -3.77 12.28 3.40
C ARG A 144 -2.53 12.70 4.20
N ASN A 145 -2.52 13.94 4.66
CA ASN A 145 -1.55 14.43 5.62
C ASN A 145 -1.92 13.94 7.04
N PRO A 146 -1.00 13.28 7.77
CA PRO A 146 -1.30 12.71 9.10
C PRO A 146 -1.58 13.77 10.17
N LYS A 147 -1.08 15.00 10.01
CA LYS A 147 -1.24 16.08 11.00
C LYS A 147 -2.54 16.86 10.81
N THR A 148 -3.01 17.00 9.57
CA THR A 148 -4.15 17.86 9.24
C THR A 148 -5.38 17.10 8.76
N GLY A 149 -5.22 15.83 8.39
CA GLY A 149 -6.28 15.01 7.78
C GLY A 149 -6.63 15.40 6.34
N LYS A 150 -6.02 16.45 5.78
CA LYS A 150 -6.31 16.94 4.41
C LYS A 150 -5.54 16.14 3.36
N HIS A 151 -6.07 16.10 2.15
CA HIS A 151 -5.37 15.51 1.00
C HIS A 151 -4.32 16.48 0.43
N GLU A 152 -3.15 15.94 0.10
CA GLU A 152 -2.05 16.61 -0.55
C GLU A 152 -1.84 16.11 -1.98
N LEU A 153 -0.95 16.76 -2.73
CA LEU A 153 -0.66 16.40 -4.11
C LEU A 153 0.33 15.24 -4.24
N VAL A 154 1.24 15.09 -3.28
CA VAL A 154 2.32 14.10 -3.32
C VAL A 154 1.97 12.88 -2.48
N GLY A 155 1.69 13.06 -1.19
CA GLY A 155 1.42 11.95 -0.28
C GLY A 155 2.60 11.00 -0.13
N GLY A 156 2.35 9.88 0.53
CA GLY A 156 3.35 8.84 0.76
C GLY A 156 2.90 7.81 1.77
N ILE A 157 3.86 7.06 2.28
CA ILE A 157 3.69 6.11 3.37
C ILE A 157 3.77 6.91 4.67
N ILE A 158 2.73 6.80 5.47
CA ILE A 158 2.63 7.48 6.76
C ILE A 158 2.26 6.48 7.84
N GLN A 159 2.62 6.82 9.08
CA GLN A 159 2.07 6.21 10.27
C GLN A 159 1.00 7.14 10.86
N SER A 160 -0.13 6.59 11.26
CA SER A 160 -1.22 7.31 11.91
C SER A 160 -1.84 6.51 13.05
N ASP A 161 -2.57 7.20 13.91
CA ASP A 161 -3.37 6.53 14.94
C ASP A 161 -4.51 5.77 14.27
N LEU A 162 -4.92 4.64 14.87
CA LEU A 162 -6.05 3.85 14.42
C LEU A 162 -7.32 4.69 14.28
N SER A 163 -7.49 5.69 15.15
CA SER A 163 -8.64 6.60 15.17
C SER A 163 -8.62 7.70 14.11
N ASP A 164 -7.50 7.96 13.43
CA ASP A 164 -7.39 9.02 12.41
C ASP A 164 -8.14 8.68 11.11
N VAL A 165 -8.49 7.40 10.96
CA VAL A 165 -9.17 6.88 9.79
C VAL A 165 -10.34 6.00 10.23
N GLU A 166 -11.51 6.22 9.62
CA GLU A 166 -12.70 5.40 9.84
C GLU A 166 -12.57 4.03 9.16
N TRP A 167 -11.67 3.19 9.66
CA TRP A 167 -11.58 1.79 9.28
C TRP A 167 -12.89 1.07 9.64
N THR A 168 -13.29 0.08 8.84
CA THR A 168 -14.54 -0.67 9.08
C THR A 168 -14.29 -2.16 9.29
N THR A 169 -13.19 -2.68 8.76
CA THR A 169 -12.92 -4.12 8.74
C THR A 169 -11.44 -4.38 8.94
N TRP A 170 -11.11 -5.41 9.71
CA TRP A 170 -9.78 -6.02 9.72
C TRP A 170 -9.84 -7.35 8.95
N LEU A 171 -8.74 -7.74 8.29
CA LEU A 171 -8.64 -9.01 7.56
C LEU A 171 -7.21 -9.56 7.56
N LYS A 172 -7.09 -10.89 7.46
CA LYS A 172 -5.83 -11.58 7.15
C LYS A 172 -5.62 -11.59 5.64
N TYR A 173 -4.54 -10.96 5.17
CA TYR A 173 -4.25 -10.87 3.74
C TYR A 173 -3.83 -12.23 3.17
N PRO A 174 -4.29 -12.64 1.97
CA PRO A 174 -3.90 -13.90 1.36
C PRO A 174 -2.39 -14.04 1.18
N GLY A 175 -1.85 -15.22 1.49
CA GLY A 175 -0.42 -15.50 1.32
C GLY A 175 0.49 -14.98 2.43
N ILE A 176 -0.08 -14.43 3.51
CA ILE A 176 0.64 -14.06 4.72
C ILE A 176 0.32 -15.05 5.85
N GLU A 177 1.36 -15.53 6.54
CA GLU A 177 1.23 -16.34 7.75
C GLU A 177 1.04 -15.45 8.99
N TYR A 178 0.01 -15.73 9.80
CA TYR A 178 -0.45 -14.96 10.97
C TYR A 178 -0.43 -15.79 12.24
#